data_AF-A0A4Q5R2H5-F1
#
_entry.id   AF-A0A4Q5R2H5-F1
#
_cell.length_a   1.000
_cell.length_b   1.000
_cell.length_c   1.000
_cell.angle_alpha   90.00
_cell.angle_beta   90.00
_cell.angle_gamma   90.00
#
_symmetry.space_group_name_H-M   'P 1'
#
loop_
_entity.id
_entity.type
_entity.pdbx_description
1 polymer ?
#
loop_
_entity_poly.entity_id
_entity_poly.type
_entity_poly.pdbx_seq_one_letter_code
_entity_poly.pdbx_strand_id
1 'polypeptide(L)'
;MTEPAALKKTLTPLGLWAIAVGLVISGEYFGWNYGWATAGPVGLLLVTLVVTVLYITFILSFTELTTSIPQAGGPFAYAHRALGPWGGLVAGYATLVEFLLTPPAIALALGSYGHFLWPALPVLGTAVGCYVVFTAVNLLGIKESARFSLVVTVLAVAELLVFMGLLVPHFRLANFVAHPVPLRWAGVLAALPFAMWFYLAIEGVAMVAEEVQDPRRTLPRGYGYGLGTLVLLALGVMVLTGGATDWRRLAHLDYPLPEALALVLGKSSPWTRFFASIGLFGLVASFHGTLLGYSRQLFALARAGYLPGVLARLNGRGAPHGAL
;
A
#
# COMPACT_ATOMS: atom_id res chain seq x y z
N MET A 1 30.21 11.67 21.32
CA MET A 1 29.33 11.11 20.27
C MET A 1 28.92 9.73 20.73
N THR A 2 27.75 9.61 21.37
CA THR A 2 27.19 8.31 21.77
C THR A 2 26.84 7.54 20.49
N GLU A 3 27.41 6.34 20.31
CA GLU A 3 26.99 5.45 19.23
C GLU A 3 25.46 5.32 19.26
N PRO A 4 24.75 5.49 18.13
CA PRO A 4 23.33 5.20 18.09
C PRO A 4 23.14 3.73 18.49
N ALA A 5 22.28 3.48 19.47
CA ALA A 5 22.00 2.13 19.95
C ALA A 5 21.69 1.22 18.74
N ALA A 6 22.54 0.21 18.52
CA ALA A 6 22.42 -0.66 17.34
C ALA A 6 21.08 -1.41 17.38
N LEU A 7 20.25 -1.22 16.34
CA LEU A 7 18.99 -1.93 16.20
C LEU A 7 19.24 -3.44 16.07
N LYS A 8 18.40 -4.25 16.73
CA LYS A 8 18.55 -5.71 16.72
C LYS A 8 18.14 -6.24 15.35
N LYS A 9 19.08 -6.87 14.64
CA LYS A 9 18.85 -7.50 13.33
C LYS A 9 17.97 -8.75 13.46
N THR A 10 16.68 -8.61 13.23
CA THR A 10 15.68 -9.68 13.44
C THR A 10 14.88 -10.02 12.20
N LEU A 11 14.93 -9.19 11.14
CA LEU A 11 14.11 -9.37 9.96
C LEU A 11 14.73 -10.38 8.99
N THR A 12 13.91 -11.37 8.63
CA THR A 12 14.20 -12.43 7.65
C THR A 12 13.55 -12.10 6.30
N PRO A 13 13.84 -12.84 5.21
CA PRO A 13 13.21 -12.59 3.91
C PRO A 13 11.67 -12.60 3.94
N LEU A 14 11.07 -13.48 4.75
CA LEU A 14 9.61 -13.54 4.92
C LEU A 14 9.08 -12.35 5.72
N GLY A 15 9.77 -11.92 6.77
CA GLY A 15 9.39 -10.71 7.50
C GLY A 15 9.48 -9.46 6.60
N LEU A 16 10.46 -9.43 5.71
CA LEU A 16 10.63 -8.34 4.76
C LEU A 16 9.56 -8.35 3.65
N TRP A 17 9.23 -9.53 3.12
CA TRP A 17 8.09 -9.73 2.22
C TRP A 17 6.80 -9.24 2.85
N ALA A 18 6.57 -9.58 4.12
CA ALA A 18 5.37 -9.17 4.84
C ALA A 18 5.23 -7.65 4.98
N ILE A 19 6.34 -6.96 5.22
CA ILE A 19 6.38 -5.50 5.28
C ILE A 19 6.17 -4.91 3.88
N ALA A 20 6.84 -5.47 2.87
CA ALA A 20 6.72 -5.01 1.48
C ALA A 20 5.28 -5.10 0.98
N VAL A 21 4.67 -6.28 1.10
CA VAL A 21 3.28 -6.49 0.67
C VAL A 21 2.33 -5.77 1.61
N GLY A 22 2.52 -5.85 2.92
CA GLY A 22 1.60 -5.26 3.91
C GLY A 22 1.46 -3.73 3.79
N LEU A 23 2.53 -3.02 3.44
CA LEU A 23 2.47 -1.58 3.17
C LEU A 23 1.61 -1.27 1.94
N VAL A 24 1.67 -2.11 0.92
CA VAL A 24 1.11 -1.83 -0.41
C VAL A 24 -0.30 -2.41 -0.58
N ILE A 25 -0.64 -3.50 0.13
CA ILE A 25 -1.76 -4.38 -0.19
C ILE A 25 -3.13 -3.68 -0.19
N SER A 26 -3.32 -2.55 0.51
CA SER A 26 -4.53 -1.73 0.39
C SER A 26 -4.80 -1.29 -1.05
N GLY A 27 -3.73 -1.14 -1.84
CA GLY A 27 -3.73 -0.87 -3.26
C GLY A 27 -4.50 -1.88 -4.10
N GLU A 28 -4.65 -3.11 -3.61
CA GLU A 28 -5.43 -4.17 -4.25
C GLU A 28 -6.94 -4.06 -3.96
N TYR A 29 -7.30 -3.44 -2.83
CA TYR A 29 -8.68 -3.39 -2.34
C TYR A 29 -9.51 -2.24 -2.93
N PHE A 30 -8.88 -1.14 -3.33
CA PHE A 30 -9.56 0.04 -3.88
C PHE A 30 -8.57 0.98 -4.58
N GLY A 31 -9.07 2.04 -5.21
CA GLY A 31 -8.25 3.12 -5.78
C GLY A 31 -7.84 2.86 -7.23
N TRP A 32 -7.41 1.64 -7.54
CA TRP A 32 -7.06 1.24 -8.90
C TRP A 32 -8.25 1.28 -9.87
N ASN A 33 -9.45 0.97 -9.38
CA ASN A 33 -10.70 0.88 -10.15
C ASN A 33 -11.12 2.23 -10.76
N TYR A 34 -10.70 3.36 -10.18
CA TYR A 34 -10.93 4.69 -10.75
C TYR A 34 -10.27 4.85 -12.13
N GLY A 35 -9.18 4.13 -12.40
CA GLY A 35 -8.54 4.10 -13.72
C GLY A 35 -9.42 3.52 -14.83
N TRP A 36 -10.45 2.75 -14.50
CA TRP A 36 -11.41 2.30 -15.50
C TRP A 36 -12.27 3.43 -16.05
N ALA A 37 -12.59 4.44 -15.23
CA ALA A 37 -13.35 5.60 -15.71
C ALA A 37 -12.58 6.41 -16.77
N THR A 38 -11.24 6.36 -16.74
CA THR A 38 -10.39 7.12 -17.66
C THR A 38 -9.96 6.32 -18.90
N ALA A 39 -9.70 5.02 -18.75
CA ALA A 39 -9.13 4.19 -19.81
C ALA A 39 -9.89 2.88 -20.11
N GLY A 40 -10.94 2.57 -19.35
CA GLY A 40 -11.65 1.28 -19.40
C GLY A 40 -10.78 0.10 -18.94
N PRO A 41 -11.31 -1.13 -18.90
CA PRO A 41 -10.57 -2.30 -18.43
C PRO A 41 -9.34 -2.63 -19.27
N VAL A 42 -9.49 -2.62 -20.59
CA VAL A 42 -8.38 -2.90 -21.52
C VAL A 42 -7.31 -1.81 -21.44
N GLY A 43 -7.69 -0.54 -21.40
CA GLY A 43 -6.73 0.55 -21.33
C GLY A 43 -6.00 0.59 -19.98
N LEU A 44 -6.69 0.39 -18.86
CA LEU A 44 -6.06 0.29 -17.56
C LEU A 44 -5.13 -0.93 -17.47
N LEU A 45 -5.49 -2.07 -18.06
CA LEU A 45 -4.60 -3.23 -18.14
C LEU A 45 -3.30 -2.90 -18.85
N LEU A 46 -3.36 -2.25 -20.03
CA LEU A 46 -2.17 -1.85 -20.77
C LEU A 46 -1.29 -0.87 -19.96
N VAL A 47 -1.91 0.11 -19.31
CA VAL A 47 -1.20 1.06 -18.43
C VAL A 47 -0.55 0.32 -17.26
N THR A 48 -1.27 -0.60 -16.64
CA THR A 48 -0.77 -1.40 -15.51
C THR A 48 0.40 -2.28 -15.93
N LEU A 49 0.40 -2.86 -17.12
CA LEU A 49 1.56 -3.61 -17.64
C LEU A 49 2.80 -2.71 -17.81
N VAL A 50 2.64 -1.49 -18.33
CA VAL A 50 3.73 -0.51 -18.44
C VAL A 50 4.25 -0.11 -17.06
N VAL A 51 3.35 0.20 -16.13
CA VAL A 51 3.69 0.54 -14.74
C VAL A 51 4.35 -0.64 -14.02
N THR A 52 3.92 -1.87 -14.31
CA THR A 52 4.54 -3.08 -13.75
C THR A 52 6.01 -3.19 -14.18
N VAL A 53 6.30 -2.97 -15.46
CA VAL A 53 7.68 -2.94 -15.96
C VAL A 53 8.49 -1.82 -15.28
N LEU A 54 7.89 -0.64 -15.11
CA LEU A 54 8.50 0.48 -14.37
C LEU A 54 8.82 0.09 -12.93
N TYR A 55 7.89 -0.55 -12.20
CA TYR A 55 8.13 -0.96 -10.81
C TYR A 55 9.13 -2.10 -10.69
N ILE A 56 9.20 -3.02 -11.67
CA ILE A 56 10.25 -4.03 -11.72
C ILE A 56 11.63 -3.38 -11.83
N THR A 57 11.82 -2.44 -12.77
CA THR A 57 13.12 -1.77 -12.93
C THR A 57 13.45 -0.87 -11.73
N PHE A 58 12.45 -0.18 -11.19
CA PHE A 58 12.57 0.62 -9.98
C PHE A 58 13.03 -0.24 -8.80
N ILE A 59 12.37 -1.36 -8.52
CA ILE A 59 12.68 -2.21 -7.35
C ILE A 59 14.04 -2.90 -7.49
N LEU A 60 14.44 -3.31 -8.69
CA LEU A 60 15.78 -3.84 -8.91
C LEU A 60 16.85 -2.80 -8.56
N SER A 61 16.68 -1.56 -9.04
CA SER A 61 17.60 -0.44 -8.76
C SER A 61 17.58 -0.06 -7.28
N PHE A 62 16.38 -0.01 -6.68
CA PHE A 62 16.18 0.36 -5.29
C PHE A 62 16.73 -0.68 -4.32
N THR A 63 16.70 -1.97 -4.72
CA THR A 63 17.34 -3.06 -3.97
C THR A 63 18.85 -2.89 -3.91
N GLU A 64 19.50 -2.50 -5.02
CA GLU A 64 20.94 -2.23 -5.05
C GLU A 64 21.32 -1.06 -4.13
N LEU A 65 20.53 0.01 -4.14
CA LEU A 65 20.71 1.14 -3.22
C LEU A 65 20.52 0.73 -1.76
N THR A 66 19.46 -0.02 -1.45
CA THR A 66 19.16 -0.43 -0.06
C THR A 66 20.19 -1.43 0.48
N THR A 67 20.77 -2.27 -0.37
CA THR A 67 21.84 -3.20 0.03
C THR A 67 23.19 -2.50 0.21
N SER A 68 23.49 -1.47 -0.60
CA SER A 68 24.74 -0.70 -0.52
C SER A 68 24.73 0.36 0.59
N ILE A 69 23.56 0.92 0.91
CA ILE A 69 23.35 1.95 1.95
C ILE A 69 22.21 1.49 2.88
N PRO A 70 22.43 0.48 3.75
CA PRO A 70 21.37 -0.04 4.63
C PRO A 70 21.14 0.88 5.83
N GLN A 71 20.72 2.11 5.57
CA GLN A 71 20.38 3.13 6.57
C GLN A 71 18.88 3.41 6.56
N ALA A 72 18.29 3.64 7.73
CA ALA A 72 16.84 3.80 7.93
C ALA A 72 16.24 5.11 7.37
N GLY A 73 16.89 5.77 6.41
CA GLY A 73 16.45 7.02 5.78
C GLY A 73 15.85 6.88 4.38
N GLY A 74 15.79 5.67 3.83
CA GLY A 74 15.08 5.38 2.58
C GLY A 74 15.48 6.29 1.40
N PRO A 75 14.52 6.70 0.55
CA PRO A 75 14.77 7.55 -0.63
C PRO A 75 15.52 8.85 -0.31
N PHE A 76 15.20 9.48 0.84
CA PHE A 76 15.87 10.70 1.30
C PHE A 76 17.37 10.47 1.47
N ALA A 77 17.78 9.41 2.16
CA ALA A 77 19.19 9.13 2.41
C ALA A 77 19.97 8.84 1.12
N TYR A 78 19.35 8.12 0.17
CA TYR A 78 19.98 7.78 -1.10
C TYR A 78 20.19 9.02 -1.97
N ALA A 79 19.13 9.84 -2.12
CA ALA A 79 19.21 11.07 -2.90
C ALA A 79 20.13 12.11 -2.25
N HIS A 80 20.15 12.21 -0.92
CA HIS A 80 21.07 13.09 -0.21
C HIS A 80 22.53 12.69 -0.44
N ARG A 81 22.84 11.39 -0.46
CA ARG A 81 24.19 10.89 -0.70
C ARG A 81 24.64 11.08 -2.16
N ALA A 82 23.74 10.91 -3.12
CA ALA A 82 24.07 10.97 -4.54
C ALA A 82 24.07 12.40 -5.11
N LEU A 83 23.12 13.23 -4.70
CA LEU A 83 22.81 14.54 -5.29
C LEU A 83 22.94 15.71 -4.28
N GLY A 84 23.43 15.41 -3.08
CA GLY A 84 23.61 16.40 -2.01
C GLY A 84 22.29 16.88 -1.37
N PRO A 85 22.33 17.99 -0.62
CA PRO A 85 21.20 18.47 0.16
C PRO A 85 19.92 18.74 -0.63
N TRP A 86 20.03 19.18 -1.87
CA TRP A 86 18.88 19.45 -2.75
C TRP A 86 18.18 18.17 -3.22
N GLY A 87 18.93 17.15 -3.62
CA GLY A 87 18.33 15.86 -3.99
C GLY A 87 17.68 15.18 -2.78
N GLY A 88 18.33 15.24 -1.62
CA GLY A 88 17.75 14.82 -0.34
C GLY A 88 16.43 15.54 -0.06
N LEU A 89 16.39 16.86 -0.18
CA LEU A 89 15.17 17.66 0.00
C LEU A 89 14.04 17.17 -0.91
N VAL A 90 14.28 17.10 -2.22
CA VAL A 90 13.25 16.76 -3.21
C VAL A 90 12.70 15.36 -2.98
N ALA A 91 13.59 14.36 -2.83
CA ALA A 91 13.16 12.99 -2.55
C ALA A 91 12.45 12.87 -1.20
N GLY A 92 12.98 13.55 -0.18
CA GLY A 92 12.41 13.56 1.16
C GLY A 92 10.97 14.09 1.19
N TYR A 93 10.73 15.23 0.53
CA TYR A 93 9.40 15.83 0.43
C TYR A 93 8.45 15.03 -0.47
N ALA A 94 8.94 14.47 -1.58
CA ALA A 94 8.13 13.61 -2.45
C ALA A 94 7.60 12.39 -1.69
N THR A 95 8.49 11.66 -0.99
CA THR A 95 8.13 10.53 -0.13
C THR A 95 7.26 10.98 1.05
N LEU A 96 7.50 12.17 1.62
CA LEU A 96 6.65 12.68 2.70
C LEU A 96 5.21 12.92 2.23
N VAL A 97 5.02 13.57 1.08
CA VAL A 97 3.68 13.84 0.52
C VAL A 97 2.95 12.54 0.24
N GLU A 98 3.64 11.56 -0.36
CA GLU A 98 3.10 10.22 -0.59
C GLU A 98 2.61 9.58 0.72
N PHE A 99 3.49 9.42 1.70
CA PHE A 99 3.16 8.76 2.97
C PHE A 99 2.16 9.56 3.81
N LEU A 100 2.06 10.88 3.64
CA LEU A 100 1.07 11.72 4.32
C LEU A 100 -0.33 11.59 3.73
N LEU A 101 -0.45 11.43 2.41
CA LEU A 101 -1.75 11.39 1.72
C LEU A 101 -2.34 9.98 1.63
N THR A 102 -1.51 8.93 1.74
CA THR A 102 -1.96 7.54 1.67
C THR A 102 -2.87 7.11 2.84
N PRO A 103 -2.54 7.39 4.13
CA PRO A 103 -3.38 6.96 5.25
C PRO A 103 -4.81 7.54 5.21
N PRO A 104 -5.04 8.85 4.93
CA PRO A 104 -6.40 9.36 4.76
C PRO A 104 -7.21 8.64 3.68
N ALA A 105 -6.59 8.29 2.55
CA ALA A 105 -7.26 7.55 1.49
C ALA A 105 -7.67 6.14 1.96
N ILE A 106 -6.78 5.42 2.65
CA ILE A 106 -7.09 4.09 3.21
C ILE A 106 -8.15 4.19 4.31
N ALA A 107 -8.13 5.23 5.15
CA ALA A 107 -9.14 5.45 6.17
C ALA A 107 -10.54 5.67 5.57
N LEU A 108 -10.64 6.40 4.46
CA LEU A 108 -11.90 6.54 3.72
C LEU A 108 -12.39 5.20 3.15
N ALA A 109 -11.49 4.39 2.58
CA ALA A 109 -11.83 3.05 2.13
C ALA A 109 -12.32 2.16 3.28
N LEU A 110 -11.65 2.19 4.44
CA LEU A 110 -12.12 1.50 5.66
C LEU A 110 -13.54 1.92 6.03
N GLY A 111 -13.82 3.23 6.00
CA GLY A 111 -15.16 3.76 6.23
C GLY A 111 -16.18 3.27 5.21
N SER A 112 -15.80 3.19 3.94
CA SER A 112 -16.68 2.75 2.85
C SER A 112 -16.95 1.24 2.87
N TYR A 113 -15.97 0.41 3.24
CA TYR A 113 -16.15 -1.02 3.52
C TYR A 113 -17.05 -1.24 4.74
N GLY A 114 -16.86 -0.44 5.81
CA GLY A 114 -17.73 -0.45 6.98
C GLY A 114 -19.17 -0.09 6.62
N HIS A 115 -19.38 0.94 5.81
CA HIS A 115 -20.68 1.35 5.29
C HIS A 115 -21.33 0.27 4.40
N PHE A 116 -20.54 -0.42 3.58
CA PHE A 116 -21.02 -1.53 2.76
C PHE A 116 -21.62 -2.66 3.62
N LEU A 117 -20.95 -3.01 4.72
CA LEU A 117 -21.40 -4.03 5.68
C LEU A 117 -22.60 -3.54 6.51
N TRP A 118 -22.52 -2.31 7.00
CA TRP A 118 -23.54 -1.67 7.83
C TRP A 118 -23.85 -0.27 7.30
N PRO A 119 -24.91 -0.11 6.49
CA PRO A 119 -25.26 1.18 5.89
C PRO A 119 -25.52 2.33 6.87
N ALA A 120 -25.77 2.01 8.15
CA ALA A 120 -25.91 3.01 9.20
C ALA A 120 -24.58 3.68 9.59
N LEU A 121 -23.43 3.10 9.26
CA LEU A 121 -22.12 3.68 9.56
C LEU A 121 -21.81 4.81 8.58
N PRO A 122 -21.56 6.04 9.06
CA PRO A 122 -21.10 7.12 8.20
C PRO A 122 -19.65 6.88 7.79
N VAL A 123 -19.37 6.97 6.49
CA VAL A 123 -18.02 6.75 5.93
C VAL A 123 -16.98 7.66 6.60
N LEU A 124 -17.23 8.97 6.61
CA LEU A 124 -16.30 9.94 7.19
C LEU A 124 -16.14 9.77 8.70
N GLY A 125 -17.22 9.51 9.43
CA GLY A 125 -17.17 9.29 10.87
C GLY A 125 -16.36 8.05 11.25
N THR A 126 -16.50 6.97 10.46
CA THR A 126 -15.73 5.74 10.63
C THR A 126 -14.26 5.97 10.29
N ALA A 127 -13.96 6.66 9.19
CA ALA A 127 -12.60 7.00 8.78
C ALA A 127 -11.87 7.82 9.85
N VAL A 128 -12.50 8.89 10.35
CA VAL A 128 -11.93 9.73 11.43
C VAL A 128 -11.76 8.92 12.72
N GLY A 129 -12.74 8.08 13.07
CA GLY A 129 -12.65 7.19 14.23
C GLY A 129 -11.46 6.24 14.15
N CYS A 130 -11.27 5.57 13.00
CA CYS A 130 -10.11 4.73 12.74
C CYS A 130 -8.81 5.53 12.86
N TYR A 131 -8.75 6.74 12.30
CA TYR A 131 -7.57 7.59 12.38
C TYR A 131 -7.21 7.91 13.82
N VAL A 132 -8.18 8.38 14.62
CA VAL A 132 -7.97 8.71 16.04
C VAL A 132 -7.50 7.49 16.84
N VAL A 133 -8.14 6.34 16.64
CA VAL A 133 -7.80 5.10 17.36
C VAL A 133 -6.37 4.65 17.03
N PHE A 134 -6.01 4.62 15.74
CA PHE A 134 -4.69 4.14 15.34
C PHE A 134 -3.59 5.16 15.65
N THR A 135 -3.85 6.46 15.56
CA THR A 135 -2.92 7.48 16.07
C THR A 135 -2.70 7.30 17.57
N ALA A 136 -3.75 7.04 18.36
CA ALA A 136 -3.60 6.76 19.80
C ALA A 136 -2.77 5.49 20.06
N VAL A 137 -3.03 4.39 19.36
CA VAL A 137 -2.23 3.16 19.42
C VAL A 137 -0.75 3.43 19.14
N ASN A 138 -0.46 4.25 18.12
CA ASN A 138 0.90 4.63 17.76
C ASN A 138 1.57 5.52 18.82
N LEU A 139 0.85 6.51 19.37
CA LEU A 139 1.34 7.35 20.47
C LEU A 139 1.63 6.55 21.74
N LEU A 140 0.87 5.48 21.98
CA LEU A 140 1.10 4.55 23.09
C LEU A 140 2.37 3.70 22.90
N GLY A 141 3.06 3.81 21.77
CA GLY A 141 4.32 3.12 21.49
C GLY A 141 4.14 1.63 21.21
N ILE A 142 2.94 1.22 20.80
CA ILE A 142 2.64 -0.16 20.41
C ILE A 142 3.36 -0.38 19.07
N LYS A 143 4.56 -0.93 19.15
CA LYS A 143 5.35 -1.32 17.97
C LYS A 143 4.71 -2.55 17.35
N GLU A 144 4.40 -2.49 16.07
CA GLU A 144 4.09 -3.68 15.29
C GLU A 144 5.19 -4.72 15.48
N SER A 145 4.79 -5.93 15.86
CA SER A 145 5.70 -7.06 15.78
C SER A 145 5.81 -7.48 14.32
N ALA A 146 7.02 -7.73 13.83
CA ALA A 146 7.22 -8.33 12.50
C ALA A 146 6.41 -9.63 12.30
N ARG A 147 6.09 -10.36 13.39
CA ARG A 147 5.19 -11.52 13.35
C ARG A 147 3.74 -11.15 13.12
N PHE A 148 3.28 -10.05 13.71
CA PHE A 148 1.91 -9.56 13.51
C PHE A 148 1.72 -9.12 12.06
N SER A 149 2.61 -8.27 11.53
CA SER A 149 2.55 -7.86 10.13
C SER A 149 2.62 -9.06 9.19
N LEU A 150 3.46 -10.06 9.47
CA LEU A 150 3.50 -11.31 8.72
C LEU A 150 2.16 -12.05 8.71
N VAL A 151 1.54 -12.26 9.87
CA VAL A 151 0.25 -12.96 9.95
C VAL A 151 -0.83 -12.20 9.19
N VAL A 152 -0.95 -10.89 9.40
CA VAL A 152 -1.99 -10.10 8.76
C VAL A 152 -1.78 -10.03 7.24
N THR A 153 -0.55 -9.86 6.78
CA THR A 153 -0.24 -9.87 5.34
C THR A 153 -0.54 -11.24 4.71
N VAL A 154 -0.18 -12.35 5.35
CA VAL A 154 -0.53 -13.70 4.85
C VAL A 154 -2.04 -13.86 4.73
N LEU A 155 -2.80 -13.41 5.74
CA LEU A 155 -4.27 -13.48 5.71
C LEU A 155 -4.85 -12.62 4.59
N ALA A 156 -4.36 -11.41 4.37
CA ALA A 156 -4.81 -10.52 3.30
C ALA A 156 -4.48 -11.09 1.90
N VAL A 157 -3.28 -11.66 1.70
CA VAL A 157 -2.94 -12.35 0.45
C VAL A 157 -3.84 -13.56 0.24
N ALA A 158 -4.03 -14.40 1.26
CA ALA A 158 -4.90 -15.57 1.17
C ALA A 158 -6.35 -15.19 0.86
N GLU A 159 -6.86 -14.11 1.47
CA GLU A 159 -8.15 -13.54 1.18
C GLU A 159 -8.26 -13.16 -0.31
N LEU A 160 -7.33 -12.37 -0.85
CA LEU A 160 -7.36 -11.97 -2.26
C LEU A 160 -7.28 -13.17 -3.22
N LEU A 161 -6.53 -14.22 -2.87
CA LEU A 161 -6.51 -15.47 -3.62
C LEU A 161 -7.89 -16.15 -3.62
N VAL A 162 -8.59 -16.18 -2.48
CA VAL A 162 -9.96 -16.71 -2.38
C VAL A 162 -10.93 -15.88 -3.21
N PHE A 163 -10.85 -14.54 -3.16
CA PHE A 163 -11.64 -13.64 -4.01
C PHE A 163 -11.48 -13.96 -5.49
N MET A 164 -10.23 -14.09 -5.94
CA MET A 164 -9.94 -14.47 -7.31
C MET A 164 -10.56 -15.82 -7.65
N GLY A 165 -10.42 -16.83 -6.77
CA GLY A 165 -11.05 -18.13 -6.93
C GLY A 165 -12.58 -18.08 -7.04
N LEU A 166 -13.25 -17.18 -6.31
CA LEU A 166 -14.71 -16.98 -6.37
C LEU A 166 -15.16 -16.29 -7.67
N LEU A 167 -14.32 -15.44 -8.27
CA LEU A 167 -14.63 -14.75 -9.52
C LEU A 167 -14.35 -15.57 -10.77
N VAL A 168 -13.39 -16.51 -10.73
CA VAL A 168 -13.02 -17.35 -11.88
C VAL A 168 -14.22 -18.00 -12.58
N PRO A 169 -15.20 -18.64 -11.89
CA PRO A 169 -16.37 -19.24 -12.54
C PRO A 169 -17.29 -18.25 -13.27
N HIS A 170 -17.20 -16.97 -12.92
CA HIS A 170 -18.04 -15.89 -13.42
C HIS A 170 -17.34 -15.04 -14.47
N PHE A 171 -16.05 -15.28 -14.70
CA PHE A 171 -15.26 -14.57 -15.69
C PHE A 171 -15.77 -14.83 -17.10
N ARG A 172 -16.02 -13.75 -17.83
CA ARG A 172 -16.33 -13.78 -19.26
C ARG A 172 -15.52 -12.69 -19.95
N LEU A 173 -14.70 -13.07 -20.93
CA LEU A 173 -13.93 -12.12 -21.73
C LEU A 173 -14.83 -11.03 -22.35
N ALA A 174 -16.05 -11.40 -22.73
CA ALA A 174 -17.05 -10.48 -23.26
C ALA A 174 -17.35 -9.30 -22.31
N ASN A 175 -17.36 -9.51 -20.99
CA ASN A 175 -17.55 -8.44 -20.01
C ASN A 175 -16.31 -7.53 -19.95
N PHE A 176 -15.12 -8.11 -19.99
CA PHE A 176 -13.87 -7.37 -19.90
C PHE A 176 -13.66 -6.40 -21.07
N VAL A 177 -14.12 -6.77 -22.26
CA VAL A 177 -14.05 -5.93 -23.46
C VAL A 177 -15.33 -5.13 -23.72
N ALA A 178 -16.36 -5.29 -22.88
CA ALA A 178 -17.62 -4.56 -23.01
C ALA A 178 -17.44 -3.08 -22.66
N HIS A 179 -18.27 -2.24 -23.30
CA HIS A 179 -18.28 -0.79 -23.09
C HIS A 179 -16.88 -0.17 -23.20
N PRO A 180 -16.20 -0.34 -24.35
CA PRO A 180 -14.83 0.11 -24.50
C PRO A 180 -14.74 1.63 -24.37
N VAL A 181 -13.78 2.09 -23.57
CA VAL A 181 -13.38 3.49 -23.55
C VAL A 181 -12.35 3.70 -24.66
N PRO A 182 -12.51 4.71 -25.54
CA PRO A 182 -11.54 4.97 -26.58
C PRO A 182 -10.13 5.18 -25.99
N LEU A 183 -9.18 4.37 -26.42
CA LEU A 183 -7.77 4.48 -26.04
C LEU A 183 -7.18 5.77 -26.62
N ARG A 184 -7.13 6.82 -25.80
CA ARG A 184 -6.51 8.10 -26.12
C ARG A 184 -5.35 8.33 -25.18
N TRP A 185 -4.29 8.98 -25.67
CA TRP A 185 -3.12 9.33 -24.85
C TRP A 185 -3.50 10.03 -23.54
N ALA A 186 -4.46 10.94 -23.58
CA ALA A 186 -4.95 11.63 -22.38
C ALA A 186 -5.55 10.65 -21.35
N GLY A 187 -6.34 9.66 -21.77
CA GLY A 187 -6.93 8.66 -20.88
C GLY A 187 -5.88 7.69 -20.32
N VAL A 188 -4.93 7.27 -21.16
CA VAL A 188 -3.78 6.44 -20.77
C VAL A 188 -2.93 7.14 -19.71
N LEU A 189 -2.60 8.43 -19.92
CA LEU A 189 -1.85 9.23 -18.95
C LEU A 189 -2.64 9.45 -17.66
N ALA A 190 -3.95 9.68 -17.76
CA ALA A 190 -4.82 9.84 -16.60
C ALA A 190 -5.02 8.54 -15.79
N ALA A 191 -4.79 7.38 -16.39
CA ALA A 191 -4.84 6.08 -15.70
C ALA A 191 -3.54 5.74 -14.94
N LEU A 192 -2.42 6.41 -15.22
CA LEU A 192 -1.12 6.11 -14.61
C LEU A 192 -1.15 6.12 -13.08
N PRO A 193 -1.70 7.14 -12.39
CA PRO A 193 -1.71 7.16 -10.92
C PRO A 193 -2.46 5.97 -10.31
N PHE A 194 -3.55 5.54 -10.93
CA PHE A 194 -4.35 4.41 -10.47
C PHE A 194 -3.66 3.07 -10.70
N ALA A 195 -2.87 2.95 -11.77
CA ALA A 195 -2.01 1.78 -11.98
C ALA A 195 -0.81 1.77 -11.01
N MET A 196 -0.23 2.93 -10.69
CA MET A 196 0.87 3.03 -9.71
C MET A 196 0.40 2.68 -8.29
N TRP A 197 -0.88 2.92 -7.98
CA TRP A 197 -1.50 2.59 -6.70
C TRP A 197 -1.32 1.12 -6.27
N PHE A 198 -1.26 0.18 -7.22
CA PHE A 198 -1.00 -1.24 -6.96
C PHE A 198 0.36 -1.54 -6.33
N TYR A 199 1.33 -0.62 -6.47
CA TYR A 199 2.72 -0.85 -6.08
C TYR A 199 3.27 0.22 -5.13
N LEU A 200 2.48 1.26 -4.85
CA LEU A 200 2.87 2.42 -4.05
C LEU A 200 3.26 2.04 -2.61
N ALA A 201 4.28 2.67 -2.06
CA ALA A 201 4.87 2.45 -0.72
C ALA A 201 5.77 1.21 -0.55
N ILE A 202 6.03 0.42 -1.59
CA ILE A 202 6.96 -0.72 -1.51
C ILE A 202 8.39 -0.29 -1.12
N GLU A 203 8.79 0.92 -1.48
CA GLU A 203 10.05 1.56 -1.08
C GLU A 203 10.18 1.73 0.44
N GLY A 204 9.07 1.70 1.17
CA GLY A 204 9.04 1.83 2.63
C GLY A 204 9.80 0.72 3.35
N VAL A 205 10.04 -0.42 2.68
CA VAL A 205 10.92 -1.49 3.18
C VAL A 205 12.33 -0.99 3.49
N ALA A 206 12.84 0.02 2.77
CA ALA A 206 14.14 0.60 3.06
C ALA A 206 14.23 1.25 4.45
N MET A 207 13.09 1.68 5.02
CA MET A 207 13.05 2.28 6.36
C MET A 207 13.38 1.28 7.47
N VAL A 208 13.28 -0.02 7.21
CA VAL A 208 13.62 -1.09 8.16
C VAL A 208 14.91 -1.82 7.81
N ALA A 209 15.69 -1.31 6.83
CA ALA A 209 16.90 -1.96 6.32
C ALA A 209 17.96 -2.23 7.41
N GLU A 210 18.04 -1.38 8.45
CA GLU A 210 18.96 -1.54 9.58
C GLU A 210 18.62 -2.76 10.47
N GLU A 211 17.37 -3.22 10.46
CA GLU A 211 16.87 -4.36 11.25
C GLU A 211 17.01 -5.70 10.50
N VAL A 212 17.55 -5.69 9.28
CA VAL A 212 17.63 -6.85 8.38
C VAL A 212 18.85 -7.72 8.66
N GLN A 213 18.61 -9.04 8.74
CA GLN A 213 19.67 -10.04 8.81
C GLN A 213 20.28 -10.25 7.43
N ASP A 214 21.60 -10.19 7.32
CA ASP A 214 22.33 -10.30 6.03
C ASP A 214 21.66 -9.48 4.90
N PRO A 215 21.73 -8.14 4.95
CA PRO A 215 21.04 -7.27 4.00
C PRO A 215 21.29 -7.65 2.54
N ARG A 216 22.50 -8.09 2.20
CA ARG A 216 22.91 -8.48 0.84
C ARG A 216 22.09 -9.63 0.26
N ARG A 217 21.58 -10.54 1.09
CA ARG A 217 20.77 -11.69 0.64
C ARG A 217 19.29 -11.52 0.94
N THR A 218 18.97 -10.87 2.06
CA THR A 218 17.59 -10.76 2.53
C THR A 218 16.81 -9.67 1.81
N LEU A 219 17.43 -8.52 1.52
CA LEU A 219 16.76 -7.44 0.80
C LEU A 219 16.33 -7.86 -0.61
N PRO A 220 17.20 -8.44 -1.46
CA PRO A 220 16.80 -8.84 -2.81
C PRO A 220 15.68 -9.89 -2.81
N ARG A 221 15.71 -10.83 -1.86
CA ARG A 221 14.66 -11.84 -1.72
C ARG A 221 13.34 -11.22 -1.26
N GLY A 222 13.37 -10.38 -0.23
CA GLY A 222 12.16 -9.74 0.30
C GLY A 222 11.48 -8.83 -0.71
N TYR A 223 12.24 -7.95 -1.38
CA TYR A 223 11.72 -7.11 -2.46
C TYR A 223 11.21 -7.95 -3.64
N GLY A 224 11.97 -8.96 -4.07
CA GLY A 224 11.59 -9.82 -5.19
C GLY A 224 10.31 -10.60 -4.92
N TYR A 225 10.19 -11.23 -3.74
CA TYR A 225 8.96 -11.92 -3.34
C TYR A 225 7.78 -10.94 -3.19
N GLY A 226 8.04 -9.76 -2.62
CA GLY A 226 7.00 -8.75 -2.39
C GLY A 226 6.43 -8.26 -3.72
N LEU A 227 7.30 -7.82 -4.62
CA LEU A 227 6.92 -7.38 -5.95
C LEU A 227 6.24 -8.49 -6.76
N GLY A 228 6.77 -9.72 -6.74
CA GLY A 228 6.13 -10.84 -7.43
C GLY A 228 4.71 -11.14 -6.92
N THR A 229 4.50 -11.02 -5.61
CA THR A 229 3.16 -11.17 -4.99
C THR A 229 2.24 -10.06 -5.47
N LEU A 230 2.67 -8.80 -5.39
CA LEU A 230 1.87 -7.64 -5.79
C LEU A 230 1.51 -7.67 -7.28
N VAL A 231 2.44 -8.05 -8.17
CA VAL A 231 2.13 -8.19 -9.60
C VAL A 231 1.06 -9.25 -9.85
N LEU A 232 1.14 -10.39 -9.16
CA LEU A 232 0.14 -11.44 -9.27
C LEU A 232 -1.23 -10.97 -8.79
N LEU A 233 -1.28 -10.27 -7.65
CA LEU A 233 -2.52 -9.74 -7.08
C LEU A 233 -3.10 -8.63 -7.97
N ALA A 234 -2.31 -7.64 -8.36
CA ALA A 234 -2.73 -6.52 -9.19
C ALA A 234 -3.37 -6.97 -10.51
N LEU A 235 -2.68 -7.84 -11.25
CA LEU A 235 -3.19 -8.36 -12.52
C LEU A 235 -4.39 -9.28 -12.30
N GLY A 236 -4.34 -10.15 -11.30
CA GLY A 236 -5.40 -11.10 -11.02
C GLY A 236 -6.70 -10.41 -10.59
N VAL A 237 -6.62 -9.52 -9.60
CA VAL A 237 -7.76 -8.73 -9.09
C VAL A 237 -8.34 -7.88 -10.21
N MET A 238 -7.54 -7.11 -10.93
CA MET A 238 -8.04 -6.23 -11.99
C MET A 238 -8.72 -7.00 -13.12
N VAL A 239 -8.08 -8.05 -13.65
CA VAL A 239 -8.61 -8.82 -14.79
C VAL A 239 -9.85 -9.62 -14.39
N LEU A 240 -9.81 -10.33 -13.25
CA LEU A 240 -10.94 -11.14 -12.81
C LEU A 240 -12.13 -10.28 -12.44
N THR A 241 -11.93 -9.15 -11.77
CA THR A 241 -13.01 -8.22 -11.44
C THR A 241 -13.65 -7.65 -12.71
N GLY A 242 -12.84 -7.17 -13.66
CA GLY A 242 -13.33 -6.60 -14.92
C GLY A 242 -14.00 -7.62 -15.83
N GLY A 243 -13.60 -8.91 -15.77
CA GLY A 243 -14.21 -9.97 -16.57
C GLY A 243 -15.42 -10.63 -15.90
N ALA A 244 -15.54 -10.57 -14.57
CA ALA A 244 -16.68 -11.12 -13.87
C ALA A 244 -17.85 -10.13 -13.75
N THR A 245 -17.60 -8.83 -13.91
CA THR A 245 -18.59 -7.77 -13.63
C THR A 245 -18.62 -6.67 -14.70
N ASP A 246 -19.62 -5.79 -14.64
CA ASP A 246 -19.63 -4.53 -15.41
C ASP A 246 -18.79 -3.49 -14.66
N TRP A 247 -17.60 -3.20 -15.20
CA TRP A 247 -16.62 -2.29 -14.62
C TRP A 247 -17.19 -0.90 -14.29
N ARG A 248 -18.20 -0.42 -15.02
CA ARG A 248 -18.82 0.90 -14.81
C ARG A 248 -19.53 1.01 -13.47
N ARG A 249 -19.98 -0.13 -12.93
CA ARG A 249 -20.61 -0.19 -11.59
C ARG A 249 -19.58 -0.07 -10.47
N LEU A 250 -18.31 -0.29 -10.77
CA LEU A 250 -17.22 -0.34 -9.80
C LEU A 250 -16.29 0.86 -9.90
N ALA A 251 -16.17 1.50 -11.07
CA ALA A 251 -15.18 2.54 -11.36
C ALA A 251 -15.25 3.80 -10.48
N HIS A 252 -16.27 3.94 -9.65
CA HIS A 252 -16.47 5.11 -8.78
C HIS A 252 -16.70 4.72 -7.31
N LEU A 253 -16.35 3.49 -6.93
CA LEU A 253 -16.54 2.98 -5.57
C LEU A 253 -15.21 2.88 -4.81
N ASP A 254 -15.25 3.20 -3.52
CA ASP A 254 -14.15 2.94 -2.59
C ASP A 254 -14.13 1.49 -2.04
N TYR A 255 -15.06 0.65 -2.49
CA TYR A 255 -15.20 -0.76 -2.09
C TYR A 255 -15.45 -1.69 -3.30
N PRO A 256 -14.63 -1.62 -4.36
CA PRO A 256 -14.89 -2.34 -5.60
C PRO A 256 -14.93 -3.87 -5.42
N LEU A 257 -14.12 -4.44 -4.51
CA LEU A 257 -14.06 -5.90 -4.32
C LEU A 257 -15.33 -6.45 -3.66
N PRO A 258 -15.79 -5.94 -2.50
CA PRO A 258 -17.09 -6.33 -1.93
C PRO A 258 -18.26 -6.15 -2.89
N GLU A 259 -18.30 -5.05 -3.64
CA GLU A 259 -19.35 -4.83 -4.63
C GLU A 259 -19.24 -5.85 -5.76
N ALA A 260 -18.05 -6.15 -6.27
CA ALA A 260 -17.87 -7.16 -7.31
C ALA A 260 -18.42 -8.54 -6.89
N LEU A 261 -18.16 -8.98 -5.65
CA LEU A 261 -18.78 -10.19 -5.11
C LEU A 261 -20.29 -10.03 -4.94
N ALA A 262 -20.79 -8.86 -4.54
CA ALA A 262 -22.23 -8.60 -4.45
C ALA A 262 -22.94 -8.69 -5.80
N LEU A 263 -22.29 -8.26 -6.89
CA LEU A 263 -22.80 -8.35 -8.26
C LEU A 263 -22.94 -9.79 -8.74
N VAL A 264 -22.05 -10.66 -8.27
CA VAL A 264 -21.90 -12.03 -8.77
C VAL A 264 -22.62 -13.04 -7.89
N LEU A 265 -22.44 -12.94 -6.57
CA LEU A 265 -22.97 -13.86 -5.56
C LEU A 265 -24.20 -13.31 -4.83
N GLY A 266 -24.49 -12.01 -4.97
CA GLY A 266 -25.52 -11.31 -4.21
C GLY A 266 -25.00 -10.65 -2.94
N LYS A 267 -25.58 -9.49 -2.58
CA LYS A 267 -25.17 -8.70 -1.39
C LYS A 267 -25.45 -9.41 -0.06
N SER A 268 -26.45 -10.29 -0.01
CA SER A 268 -26.77 -11.10 1.17
C SER A 268 -25.94 -12.38 1.29
N SER A 269 -25.12 -12.71 0.29
CA SER A 269 -24.28 -13.90 0.33
C SER A 269 -23.33 -13.87 1.53
N PRO A 270 -23.20 -14.97 2.28
CA PRO A 270 -22.24 -15.08 3.37
C PRO A 270 -20.81 -14.79 2.90
N TRP A 271 -20.46 -15.20 1.67
CA TRP A 271 -19.14 -14.95 1.08
C TRP A 271 -18.87 -13.45 0.86
N THR A 272 -19.85 -12.71 0.35
CA THR A 272 -19.73 -11.26 0.15
C THR A 272 -19.51 -10.54 1.48
N ARG A 273 -20.27 -10.88 2.52
CA ARG A 273 -20.14 -10.28 3.86
C ARG A 273 -18.84 -10.68 4.55
N PHE A 274 -18.48 -11.95 4.46
CA PHE A 274 -17.23 -12.49 4.99
C PHE A 274 -16.02 -11.78 4.38
N PHE A 275 -16.00 -11.65 3.05
CA PHE A 275 -14.94 -10.96 2.33
C PHE A 275 -14.86 -9.48 2.71
N ALA A 276 -15.98 -8.76 2.69
CA ALA A 276 -15.99 -7.36 3.10
C ALA A 276 -15.50 -7.16 4.54
N SER A 277 -15.75 -8.13 5.43
CA SER A 277 -15.28 -8.08 6.83
C SER A 277 -13.79 -8.39 6.96
N ILE A 278 -13.26 -9.36 6.22
CA ILE A 278 -11.83 -9.69 6.25
C ILE A 278 -11.00 -8.60 5.56
N GLY A 279 -11.49 -8.02 4.47
CA GLY A 279 -10.79 -6.96 3.74
C GLY A 279 -10.54 -5.71 4.57
N LEU A 280 -11.37 -5.45 5.59
CA LEU A 280 -11.10 -4.43 6.59
C LEU A 280 -9.78 -4.68 7.31
N PHE A 281 -9.41 -5.93 7.61
CA PHE A 281 -8.12 -6.24 8.24
C PHE A 281 -6.94 -5.98 7.29
N GLY A 282 -7.08 -6.30 6.00
CA GLY A 282 -6.06 -5.96 4.99
C GLY A 282 -5.83 -4.45 4.87
N LEU A 283 -6.91 -3.69 4.80
CA LEU A 283 -6.86 -2.22 4.81
C LEU A 283 -6.28 -1.67 6.12
N VAL A 284 -6.67 -2.23 7.28
CA VAL A 284 -6.13 -1.84 8.60
C VAL A 284 -4.62 -2.08 8.67
N ALA A 285 -4.12 -3.19 8.11
CA ALA A 285 -2.70 -3.53 8.12
C ALA A 285 -1.86 -2.47 7.40
N SER A 286 -2.25 -2.15 6.17
CA SER A 286 -1.58 -1.11 5.38
C SER A 286 -1.78 0.27 5.99
N PHE A 287 -2.97 0.58 6.51
CA PHE A 287 -3.22 1.84 7.21
C PHE A 287 -2.27 2.04 8.39
N HIS A 288 -2.11 1.04 9.24
CA HIS A 288 -1.19 1.11 10.37
C HIS A 288 0.27 1.24 9.91
N GLY A 289 0.69 0.45 8.91
CA GLY A 289 2.04 0.48 8.37
C GLY A 289 2.40 1.84 7.74
N THR A 290 1.48 2.43 6.98
CA THR A 290 1.67 3.75 6.36
C THR A 290 1.64 4.86 7.41
N LEU A 291 0.84 4.73 8.48
CA LEU A 291 0.86 5.67 9.62
C LEU A 291 2.24 5.72 10.31
N LEU A 292 2.82 4.54 10.53
CA LEU A 292 4.19 4.42 11.05
C LEU A 292 5.22 4.97 10.05
N GLY A 293 5.02 4.72 8.75
CA GLY A 293 5.89 5.19 7.69
C GLY A 293 6.01 6.72 7.65
N TYR A 294 4.88 7.44 7.61
CA TYR A 294 4.92 8.90 7.53
C TYR A 294 5.48 9.54 8.80
N SER A 295 5.16 9.01 9.99
CA SER A 295 5.68 9.55 11.24
C SER A 295 7.20 9.41 11.35
N ARG A 296 7.76 8.29 10.85
CA ARG A 296 9.21 8.07 10.71
C ARG A 296 9.84 9.01 9.69
N GLN A 297 9.18 9.23 8.56
CA GLN A 297 9.66 10.14 7.52
C GLN A 297 9.71 11.60 8.02
N LEU A 298 8.65 12.07 8.69
CA LEU A 298 8.60 13.38 9.35
C LEU A 298 9.72 13.53 10.39
N PHE A 299 9.90 12.52 11.24
CA PHE A 299 10.97 12.50 12.23
C PHE A 299 12.36 12.58 11.57
N ALA A 300 12.61 11.81 10.51
CA ALA A 300 13.89 11.79 9.81
C ALA A 300 14.22 13.14 9.17
N LEU A 301 13.25 13.77 8.50
CA LEU A 301 13.40 15.09 7.89
C LEU A 301 13.61 16.20 8.93
N ALA A 302 12.85 16.16 10.03
CA ALA A 302 13.02 17.11 11.13
C ALA A 302 14.38 16.99 11.82
N ARG A 303 14.86 15.75 12.04
CA ARG A 303 16.20 15.50 12.58
C ARG A 303 17.31 15.98 11.65
N ALA A 304 17.09 15.91 10.33
CA ALA A 304 18.02 16.41 9.32
C ALA A 304 17.90 17.93 9.08
N GLY A 305 17.04 18.65 9.82
CA GLY A 305 16.90 20.11 9.74
C GLY A 305 16.03 20.62 8.58
N TYR A 306 15.33 19.72 7.88
CA TYR A 306 14.43 20.07 6.77
C TYR A 306 13.01 20.42 7.22
N LEU A 307 12.66 20.11 8.47
CA LEU A 307 11.36 20.43 9.08
C LEU A 307 11.54 20.98 10.50
N PRO A 308 10.51 21.63 11.10
CA PRO A 308 10.59 22.13 12.46
C PRO A 308 11.03 21.07 13.46
N GLY A 309 12.02 21.37 14.29
CA GLY A 309 12.62 20.41 15.23
C GLY A 309 11.65 19.82 16.27
N VAL A 310 10.46 20.40 16.45
CA VAL A 310 9.39 19.85 17.30
C VAL A 310 8.96 18.46 16.80
N LEU A 311 8.96 18.23 15.49
CA LEU A 311 8.58 16.94 14.88
C LEU A 311 9.61 15.83 15.12
N ALA A 312 10.84 16.20 15.51
CA ALA A 312 11.89 15.26 15.89
C ALA A 312 11.84 14.86 17.37
N ARG A 313 10.84 15.31 18.14
CA ARG A 313 10.74 14.99 19.58
C ARG A 313 10.05 13.65 19.80
N LEU A 314 10.69 12.77 20.58
CA LEU A 314 10.12 11.51 21.02
C LEU A 314 9.41 11.67 22.37
N ASN A 315 8.32 10.95 22.59
CA ASN A 315 7.70 10.82 23.91
C ASN A 315 8.45 9.78 24.78
N GLY A 316 8.05 9.61 26.04
CA GLY A 316 8.67 8.64 26.96
C GLY A 316 8.58 7.16 26.51
N ARG A 317 7.84 6.86 25.44
CA ARG A 317 7.69 5.52 24.84
C ARG A 317 8.42 5.38 23.50
N GLY A 318 9.16 6.41 23.08
CA GLY A 318 9.93 6.40 21.83
C GLY A 318 9.11 6.67 20.57
N ALA A 319 7.88 7.18 20.69
CA ALA A 319 7.05 7.58 19.54
C ALA A 319 7.22 9.08 19.22
N PRO A 320 7.31 9.47 17.94
CA PRO A 320 7.47 10.87 17.53
C PRO A 320 6.13 11.62 17.63
N HIS A 321 5.75 12.02 18.84
CA HIS A 321 4.43 12.60 19.13
C HIS A 321 4.09 13.89 18.38
N GLY A 322 5.08 14.70 17.99
CA GLY A 322 4.84 15.88 17.16
C GLY A 322 4.52 15.55 15.71
N ALA A 323 4.91 14.36 15.25
CA ALA A 323 4.78 13.90 13.87
C ALA A 323 3.55 13.00 13.62
N LEU A 324 2.83 12.59 14.67
CA LEU A 324 1.65 11.72 14.61
C LEU A 324 0.37 12.53 14.72
#